data_AF-A0A7V8XW03-F1
#
_entry.id   AF-A0A7V8XW03-F1
#
_cell.length_a   1.000
_cell.length_b   1.000
_cell.length_c   1.000
_cell.angle_alpha   90.00
_cell.angle_beta   90.00
_cell.angle_gamma   90.00
#
_symmetry.space_group_name_H-M   'P 1'
#
loop_
_entity.id
_entity.type
_entity.pdbx_description
1 polymer ?
#
loop_
_entity_poly.entity_id
_entity_poly.type
_entity_poly.pdbx_seq_one_letter_code
_entity_poly.pdbx_strand_id
1 'polypeptide(L)' 'LTIIATIFMPLTVLTGLWGMNVKLPDMPGGNAAQFWWVMALMLTLVGGMLGYFRRQRWI' A
#
# COMPACT_ATOMS: atom_id res chain seq x y z
N LEU A 1 -10.24 1.80 -16.56
CA LEU A 1 -9.07 2.69 -16.35
C LEU A 1 -9.08 3.33 -14.95
N THR A 2 -10.18 3.94 -14.52
CA THR A 2 -10.30 4.69 -13.25
C THR A 2 -9.96 3.83 -12.03
N ILE A 3 -10.51 2.61 -11.93
CA ILE A 3 -10.26 1.70 -10.80
C ILE A 3 -8.77 1.35 -10.65
N ILE A 4 -8.12 1.02 -11.77
CA ILE A 4 -6.69 0.70 -11.79
C ILE A 4 -5.88 1.92 -11.32
N ALA A 5 -6.17 3.11 -11.86
CA ALA A 5 -5.49 4.34 -11.45
C ALA A 5 -5.68 4.66 -9.95
N THR A 6 -6.90 4.50 -9.42
CA THR A 6 -7.20 4.76 -8.01
C THR A 6 -6.49 3.79 -7.06
N ILE A 7 -6.24 2.55 -7.48
CA ILE A 7 -5.47 1.57 -6.69
C ILE A 7 -3.96 1.84 -6.81
N PHE A 8 -3.47 2.11 -8.03
CA PHE A 8 -2.03 2.27 -8.27
C PHE A 8 -1.46 3.58 -7.74
N MET A 9 -2.21 4.70 -7.77
CA MET A 9 -1.73 5.99 -7.26
C MET A 9 -1.19 5.92 -5.82
N PRO A 10 -1.98 5.45 -4.82
CA PRO A 10 -1.50 5.39 -3.44
C PRO A 10 -0.38 4.36 -3.25
N LEU A 11 -0.38 3.26 -4.02
CA LEU A 11 0.71 2.28 -3.97
C LEU A 11 2.02 2.87 -4.47
N THR A 12 2.01 3.64 -5.56
CA THR A 12 3.20 4.30 -6.11
C THR A 12 3.79 5.32 -5.14
N VAL A 13 2.94 6.04 -4.40
CA VAL A 13 3.42 6.96 -3.34
C VAL A 13 4.09 6.16 -2.22
N LEU A 14 3.48 5.05 -1.80
CA LEU A 14 4.03 4.16 -0.77
C LEU A 14 5.37 3.54 -1.17
N THR A 15 5.47 2.98 -2.37
CA THR A 15 6.73 2.42 -2.89
C THR A 15 7.78 3.51 -3.10
N GLY A 16 7.36 4.70 -3.55
CA GLY A 16 8.25 5.85 -3.72
C GLY A 16 8.87 6.28 -2.39
N LEU A 17 8.06 6.46 -1.35
CA LEU A 17 8.52 6.84 -0.01
C LEU A 17 9.50 5.82 0.58
N TRP A 18 9.23 4.52 0.41
CA TRP A 18 10.08 3.43 0.90
C TRP A 18 11.27 3.11 -0.01
N GLY A 19 11.27 3.56 -1.26
CA GLY A 19 12.38 3.43 -2.20
C GLY A 19 13.39 4.58 -2.10
N MET A 20 13.10 5.61 -1.31
CA MET A 20 14.05 6.67 -1.02
C MET A 20 15.18 6.12 -0.14
N ASN A 21 16.43 6.50 -0.43
CA ASN A 21 17.59 6.21 0.42
C ASN A 21 17.61 7.06 1.71
N VAL A 22 16.43 7.29 2.30
CA VAL A 22 16.24 8.07 3.52
C VAL A 22 15.85 7.10 4.63
N LYS A 23 16.53 7.22 5.78
CA LYS A 23 16.21 6.42 6.96
C LYS A 23 14.86 6.88 7.51
N LEU A 24 13.82 6.09 7.24
CA LEU A 24 12.51 6.26 7.85
C LEU A 24 12.58 5.90 9.35
N PRO A 25 11.72 6.47 10.21
CA PRO A 25 11.64 6.09 11.61
C PRO A 25 11.46 4.58 11.76
N ASP A 26 12.27 3.96 12.63
CA ASP A 26 12.24 2.52 12.82
C ASP A 26 10.88 2.07 13.37
N MET A 27 10.24 1.10 12.69
CA MET A 27 9.02 0.48 13.19
C MET A 27 9.39 -0.62 14.19
N PRO A 28 8.52 -0.91 15.18
CA PRO A 28 8.78 -1.97 16.14
C PRO A 28 8.94 -3.34 15.44
N GLY A 29 10.05 -4.03 15.72
CA GLY A 29 10.35 -5.37 15.19
C GLY A 29 11.60 -5.49 14.30
N GLY A 30 12.34 -4.39 14.08
CA GLY A 30 13.58 -4.36 13.29
C GLY A 30 13.37 -4.32 11.76
N ASN A 31 14.46 -4.24 11.00
CA ASN A 31 14.43 -4.07 9.54
C ASN A 31 13.62 -5.14 8.80
N ALA A 32 13.66 -6.40 9.25
CA ALA A 32 12.90 -7.48 8.64
C ALA A 32 11.39 -7.29 8.82
N ALA A 33 10.95 -6.84 10.01
CA ALA A 33 9.54 -6.61 10.29
C ALA A 33 8.99 -5.40 9.52
N GLN A 34 9.80 -4.35 9.31
CA GLN A 34 9.41 -3.19 8.50
C GLN A 34 8.96 -3.59 7.09
N PHE A 35 9.71 -4.48 6.42
CA PHE A 35 9.32 -4.97 5.10
C PHE A 35 7.93 -5.63 5.12
N TRP A 36 7.69 -6.51 6.10
CA TRP A 36 6.40 -7.20 6.25
C TRP A 36 5.26 -6.24 6.61
N TRP A 37 5.51 -5.23 7.45
CA TRP A 37 4.52 -4.19 7.78
C TRP A 37 4.07 -3.41 6.55
N VAL A 38 5.03 -2.98 5.73
CA VAL A 38 4.74 -2.24 4.49
C VAL A 38 3.99 -3.11 3.51
N MET A 39 4.41 -4.36 3.34
CA MET A 39 3.75 -5.30 2.44
C MET A 39 2.31 -5.59 2.90
N ALA A 40 2.09 -5.77 4.20
CA ALA A 40 0.76 -5.95 4.78
C ALA A 40 -0.11 -4.70 4.60
N LEU A 41 0.44 -3.50 4.78
CA LEU A 41 -0.26 -2.23 4.55
C LEU A 41 -0.70 -2.09 3.08
N MET A 42 0.19 -2.39 2.14
CA MET A 42 -0.11 -2.34 0.70
C MET A 42 -1.20 -3.34 0.31
N LEU A 43 -1.13 -4.58 0.81
CA LEU A 43 -2.18 -5.59 0.60
C LEU A 43 -3.52 -5.17 1.20
N THR A 44 -3.50 -4.58 2.40
CA THR A 44 -4.72 -4.11 3.08
C THR A 44 -5.37 -2.98 2.30
N LEU A 45 -4.59 -2.03 1.76
CA LEU A 45 -5.10 -0.94 0.91
C LEU A 45 -5.73 -1.47 -0.37
N VAL A 46 -5.07 -2.39 -1.06
CA VAL A 46 -5.60 -3.02 -2.28
C VAL A 46 -6.88 -3.79 -1.97
N GLY A 47 -6.87 -4.63 -0.93
CA GLY A 47 -8.04 -5.40 -0.51
C GLY A 47 -9.22 -4.50 -0.11
N GLY A 48 -8.95 -3.42 0.63
CA GLY A 48 -9.96 -2.43 1.03
C GLY A 48 -10.58 -1.71 -0.16
N MET A 49 -9.77 -1.25 -1.11
CA MET A 49 -10.23 -0.62 -2.35
C MET A 49 -11.06 -1.59 -3.20
N LEU A 50 -10.59 -2.83 -3.39
CA LEU A 50 -11.33 -3.86 -4.14
C LEU A 50 -12.66 -4.20 -3.47
N GLY A 51 -12.68 -4.35 -2.15
CA GLY A 51 -13.90 -4.59 -1.38
C GLY A 51 -14.90 -3.43 -1.49
N TYR A 52 -14.41 -2.20 -1.43
CA TYR A 52 -15.23 -0.99 -1.62
C TYR A 52 -15.83 -0.93 -3.04
N PHE A 53 -15.03 -1.12 -4.08
CA PHE A 53 -15.50 -1.11 -5.46
C PHE A 53 -16.49 -2.23 -5.76
N ARG A 54 -16.28 -3.42 -5.19
CA ARG A 54 -17.20 -4.55 -5.28
C ARG A 54 -18.54 -4.24 -4.60
N ARG A 55 -18.52 -3.57 -3.44
CA ARG A 55 -19.75 -3.13 -2.76
C ARG A 55 -20.52 -2.08 -3.56
N GLN A 56 -19.82 -1.23 -4.31
CA GLN A 56 -20.44 -0.23 -5.18
C GLN A 56 -20.93 -0.78 -6.53
N ARG A 57 -20.75 -2.08 -6.83
CA ARG A 57 -21.04 -2.71 -8.13
C ARG A 57 -20.28 -2.07 -9.29
N TRP A 58 -19.12 -1.49 -9.02
CA TRP A 58 -18.18 -1.04 -10.06
C TRP A 58 -17.33 -2.21 -10.58
N ILE A 59 -17.30 -3.32 -9.82
CA ILE A 59 -16.79 -4.67 -10.10
C ILE A 59 -17.83 -5.66 -9.58
#